data_AF-A0A924G4P7-F1
#
_entry.id   AF-A0A924G4P7-F1
#
_cell.length_a   1.000
_cell.length_b   1.000
_cell.length_c   1.000
_cell.angle_alpha   90.00
_cell.angle_beta   90.00
_cell.angle_gamma   90.00
#
_symmetry.space_group_name_H-M   'P 1'
#
loop_
_entity.id
_entity.type
_entity.pdbx_description
1 polymer ?
#
loop_
_entity_poly.entity_id
_entity_poly.type
_entity_poly.pdbx_seq_one_letter_code
_entity_poly.pdbx_strand_id
1 'polypeptide(L)'
;LEPWHADVFDFLDLRKNHGKEEMRARDLFYALWICDLFMKRVEADADWSLFCPNEAPGLQDCHGEEFEKLYTSYEAKGKARKVVKAQELWFAILEAQIETGTPYLLYKDAANSKSNQQNLGTIKSSNLCTEIMEYTSPDEVAVCNLASLALPRYVINGKFNHDKLYEVTYEAAKNLNKIIDNNYYPIEEAKTSNMRHRPIGLGVQGLADVFILLRLAFESDEAKQLNKDIFETIYFAAMTASKDLAIKEGPYETYAGSPVSKAVFQFDMWGVEPSLRWDWYTLKAEVLKHGVRNSLLVAPMPTASTSQILGNNECFEPYTSNIYVRRVLSGEFVVVNKHLLKDLVELNLWNDEMKMHIMLHNGSIQKIDGIPDAVKEIYKTVWEIKQRAVIDMAADRGAYICQSQSLNLFVDAPTTSKLTSMHFYAWKKGLKTGMYYLRTKAASQAVQFTVEKQGGKTTEPLIDSHNLTLIEGGADDVKNKIVEGAVCTMQDGCISCSG
;
A
#
# COMPACT_ATOMS: atom_id res chain seq x y z
N LEU A 1 -2.41 -15.68 10.34
CA LEU A 1 -3.20 -16.64 11.13
C LEU A 1 -4.69 -16.37 10.88
N GLU A 2 -5.55 -17.39 10.80
CA GLU A 2 -7.00 -17.18 10.77
C GLU A 2 -7.57 -17.03 12.19
N PRO A 3 -8.60 -16.18 12.43
CA PRO A 3 -9.03 -15.80 13.78
C PRO A 3 -9.74 -16.92 14.57
N TRP A 4 -10.04 -18.06 13.95
CA TRP A 4 -10.60 -19.24 14.63
C TRP A 4 -9.53 -20.12 15.28
N HIS A 5 -8.24 -19.86 15.05
CA HIS A 5 -7.18 -20.70 15.60
C HIS A 5 -7.12 -20.59 17.13
N ALA A 6 -6.92 -21.72 17.83
CA ALA A 6 -6.85 -21.79 19.29
C ALA A 6 -5.82 -20.82 19.91
N ASP A 7 -4.69 -20.64 19.25
CA ASP A 7 -3.58 -19.80 19.74
C ASP A 7 -3.68 -18.32 19.29
N VAL A 8 -4.84 -17.86 18.81
CA VAL A 8 -5.00 -16.50 18.25
C VAL A 8 -4.69 -15.39 19.26
N PHE A 9 -5.01 -15.57 20.54
CA PHE A 9 -4.72 -14.56 21.56
C PHE A 9 -3.21 -14.43 21.81
N ASP A 10 -2.50 -15.54 21.96
CA ASP A 10 -1.04 -15.53 22.14
C ASP A 10 -0.35 -14.95 20.90
N PHE A 11 -0.86 -15.27 19.70
CA PHE A 11 -0.38 -14.71 18.44
C PHE A 11 -0.44 -13.18 18.40
N LEU A 12 -1.49 -12.57 18.96
CA LEU A 12 -1.66 -11.10 19.03
C LEU A 12 -0.65 -10.44 19.97
N ASP A 13 -0.13 -11.18 20.95
CA ASP A 13 0.81 -10.68 21.94
C ASP A 13 2.28 -10.76 21.50
N LEU A 14 2.60 -11.53 20.45
CA LEU A 14 3.99 -11.86 20.08
C LEU A 14 4.85 -10.64 19.74
N ARG A 15 4.25 -9.53 19.28
CA ARG A 15 4.96 -8.28 18.95
C ARG A 15 4.93 -7.24 20.06
N LYS A 16 4.19 -7.47 21.15
CA LYS A 16 4.07 -6.48 22.24
C LYS A 16 5.43 -6.28 22.91
N ASN A 17 5.72 -5.04 23.29
CA ASN A 17 7.00 -4.71 23.92
C ASN A 17 7.09 -5.27 25.34
N HIS A 18 5.97 -5.29 26.07
CA HIS A 18 5.87 -5.84 27.43
C HIS A 18 5.52 -7.34 27.42
N GLY A 19 5.77 -8.01 28.56
CA GLY A 19 5.55 -9.44 28.76
C GLY A 19 6.83 -10.26 28.83
N LYS A 20 6.69 -11.58 28.96
CA LYS A 20 7.81 -12.53 29.06
C LYS A 20 8.50 -12.70 27.71
N GLU A 21 9.83 -12.64 27.68
CA GLU A 21 10.60 -12.64 26.44
C GLU A 21 10.46 -13.95 25.65
N GLU A 22 10.38 -15.09 26.34
CA GLU A 22 10.16 -16.40 25.74
C GLU A 22 8.79 -16.55 25.05
N MET A 23 7.87 -15.60 25.26
CA MET A 23 6.55 -15.54 24.63
C MET A 23 6.47 -14.44 23.55
N ARG A 24 7.60 -14.01 22.99
CA ARG A 24 7.68 -12.90 22.01
C ARG A 24 8.52 -13.28 20.81
N ALA A 25 8.21 -12.66 19.67
CA ALA A 25 8.96 -12.81 18.42
C ALA A 25 8.89 -11.51 17.61
N ARG A 26 9.46 -10.43 18.18
CA ARG A 26 9.24 -9.05 17.70
C ARG A 26 9.83 -8.72 16.33
N ASP A 27 10.76 -9.53 15.84
CA ASP A 27 11.35 -9.39 14.51
C ASP A 27 10.43 -9.92 13.38
N LEU A 28 9.35 -10.63 13.74
CA LEU A 28 8.34 -11.09 12.79
C LEU A 28 7.23 -10.04 12.59
N PHE A 29 6.57 -10.14 11.44
CA PHE A 29 5.37 -9.38 11.13
C PHE A 29 4.13 -10.27 11.21
N TYR A 30 3.04 -9.70 11.70
CA TYR A 30 1.83 -10.44 12.04
C TYR A 30 0.66 -9.96 11.20
N ALA A 31 -0.13 -10.91 10.70
CA ALA A 31 -1.29 -10.66 9.87
C ALA A 31 -2.43 -11.63 10.22
N LEU A 32 -3.66 -11.11 10.21
CA LEU A 32 -4.86 -11.90 10.32
C LEU A 32 -5.51 -12.08 8.95
N TRP A 33 -5.86 -13.34 8.66
CA TRP A 33 -6.59 -13.77 7.47
C TRP A 33 -8.04 -14.01 7.88
N ILE A 34 -8.84 -12.95 7.82
CA ILE A 34 -10.17 -12.85 8.45
C ILE A 34 -11.24 -13.36 7.49
N CYS A 35 -12.06 -14.31 7.93
CA CYS A 35 -13.29 -14.70 7.25
C CYS A 35 -14.45 -13.75 7.59
N ASP A 36 -15.41 -13.62 6.68
CA ASP A 36 -16.60 -12.80 6.82
C ASP A 36 -17.44 -13.24 8.03
N LEU A 37 -17.46 -14.55 8.33
CA LEU A 37 -18.17 -15.08 9.49
C LEU A 37 -17.69 -14.45 10.80
N PHE A 38 -16.38 -14.26 10.97
CA PHE A 38 -15.85 -13.60 12.16
C PHE A 38 -16.39 -12.18 12.27
N MET A 39 -16.33 -11.40 11.19
CA MET A 39 -16.83 -10.02 11.16
C MET A 39 -18.34 -9.96 11.45
N LYS A 40 -19.13 -10.88 10.87
CA LYS A 40 -20.58 -11.01 11.15
C LYS A 40 -20.85 -11.33 12.62
N ARG A 41 -20.06 -12.22 13.24
CA ARG A 41 -20.20 -12.59 14.65
C ARG A 41 -19.80 -11.44 15.59
N VAL A 42 -18.78 -10.65 15.25
CA VAL A 42 -18.42 -9.44 16.00
C VAL A 42 -19.55 -8.40 15.96
N GLU A 43 -20.13 -8.15 14.78
CA GLU A 43 -21.26 -7.21 14.63
C GLU A 43 -22.51 -7.66 15.41
N ALA A 44 -22.77 -8.97 15.44
CA ALA A 44 -23.92 -9.55 16.13
C ALA A 44 -23.71 -9.82 17.63
N ASP A 45 -22.54 -9.49 18.20
CA ASP A 45 -22.13 -9.86 19.57
C ASP A 45 -22.30 -11.36 19.89
N ALA A 46 -22.03 -12.18 18.89
CA ALA A 46 -22.20 -13.61 18.95
C ALA A 46 -20.95 -14.32 19.51
N ASP A 47 -21.12 -15.59 19.84
CA ASP A 47 -20.01 -16.43 20.27
C ASP A 47 -19.10 -16.79 19.09
N TRP A 48 -17.82 -17.00 19.40
CA TRP A 48 -16.77 -17.40 18.47
C TRP A 48 -16.00 -18.59 19.04
N SER A 49 -16.01 -19.69 18.28
CA SER A 49 -15.34 -20.93 18.61
C SER A 49 -13.90 -20.96 18.09
N LEU A 50 -12.98 -21.34 18.97
CA LEU A 50 -11.57 -21.53 18.66
C LEU A 50 -11.24 -23.01 18.53
N PHE A 51 -10.52 -23.37 17.48
CA PHE A 51 -10.23 -24.76 17.10
C PHE A 51 -8.73 -25.02 16.95
N CYS A 52 -8.34 -26.27 17.21
CA CYS A 52 -7.08 -26.81 16.71
C CYS A 52 -7.28 -27.33 15.28
N PRO A 53 -6.42 -26.97 14.31
CA PRO A 53 -6.57 -27.42 12.92
C PRO A 53 -6.50 -28.94 12.76
N ASN A 54 -5.87 -29.67 13.69
CA ASN A 54 -5.87 -31.14 13.68
C ASN A 54 -7.25 -31.73 14.07
N GLU A 55 -8.01 -31.05 14.93
CA GLU A 55 -9.34 -31.49 15.37
C GLU A 55 -10.44 -31.03 14.41
N ALA A 56 -10.25 -29.85 13.80
CA ALA A 56 -11.13 -29.22 12.81
C ALA A 56 -10.39 -28.97 11.48
N PRO A 57 -10.00 -30.03 10.75
CA PRO A 57 -9.23 -29.90 9.52
C PRO A 57 -10.04 -29.27 8.38
N GLY A 58 -9.35 -28.64 7.44
CA GLY A 58 -9.94 -28.13 6.19
C GLY A 58 -10.54 -26.72 6.29
N LEU A 59 -10.61 -26.10 7.48
CA LEU A 59 -11.06 -24.72 7.63
C LEU A 59 -10.19 -23.73 6.84
N GLN A 60 -8.88 -23.97 6.76
CA GLN A 60 -7.97 -23.17 5.94
C GLN A 60 -8.08 -23.44 4.42
N ASP A 61 -8.73 -24.54 4.03
CA ASP A 61 -8.81 -25.00 2.64
C ASP A 61 -10.13 -24.64 1.95
N CYS A 62 -11.04 -23.96 2.64
CA CYS A 62 -12.31 -23.45 2.13
C CYS A 62 -12.55 -21.99 2.55
N HIS A 63 -13.48 -21.30 1.89
CA HIS A 63 -13.83 -19.90 2.16
C HIS A 63 -15.33 -19.64 1.91
N GLY A 64 -15.83 -18.46 2.27
CA GLY A 64 -17.22 -18.06 2.07
C GLY A 64 -18.23 -19.03 2.71
N GLU A 65 -19.31 -19.36 1.99
CA GLU A 65 -20.36 -20.25 2.50
C GLU A 65 -19.87 -21.66 2.87
N GLU A 66 -18.89 -22.19 2.14
CA GLU A 66 -18.34 -23.51 2.42
C GLU A 66 -17.62 -23.53 3.78
N PHE A 67 -16.83 -22.47 4.05
CA PHE A 67 -16.21 -22.25 5.36
C PHE A 67 -17.27 -22.12 6.46
N GLU A 68 -18.32 -21.32 6.24
CA GLU A 68 -19.38 -21.11 7.24
C GLU A 68 -20.09 -22.42 7.61
N LYS A 69 -20.41 -23.25 6.62
CA LYS A 69 -21.02 -24.58 6.82
C LYS A 69 -20.07 -25.51 7.56
N LEU A 70 -18.79 -25.58 7.17
CA LEU A 70 -17.81 -26.45 7.81
C LEU A 70 -17.56 -26.04 9.27
N TYR A 71 -17.33 -24.75 9.50
CA TYR A 71 -17.09 -24.16 10.82
C TYR A 71 -18.24 -24.45 11.78
N THR A 72 -19.47 -24.12 11.40
CA THR A 72 -20.66 -24.35 12.23
C THR A 72 -20.93 -25.85 12.45
N SER A 73 -20.58 -26.72 11.51
CA SER A 73 -20.64 -28.17 11.71
C SER A 73 -19.68 -28.65 12.82
N TYR A 74 -18.53 -28.01 12.97
CA TYR A 74 -17.58 -28.30 14.04
C TYR A 74 -18.03 -27.73 15.39
N GLU A 75 -18.67 -26.55 15.39
CA GLU A 75 -19.37 -26.03 16.57
C GLU A 75 -20.42 -27.04 17.06
N ALA A 76 -21.30 -27.51 16.18
CA ALA A 76 -22.37 -28.47 16.50
C ALA A 76 -21.84 -29.83 16.99
N LYS A 77 -20.65 -30.23 16.55
CA LYS A 77 -19.97 -31.46 17.00
C LYS A 77 -19.20 -31.28 18.31
N GLY A 78 -19.20 -30.09 18.92
CA GLY A 78 -18.49 -29.81 20.17
C GLY A 78 -16.97 -29.88 20.03
N LYS A 79 -16.41 -29.60 18.85
CA LYS A 79 -14.97 -29.66 18.61
C LYS A 79 -14.19 -28.41 19.06
N ALA A 80 -14.88 -27.38 19.53
CA ALA A 80 -14.24 -26.14 19.96
C ALA A 80 -13.41 -26.40 21.21
N ARG A 81 -12.14 -25.96 21.21
CA ARG A 81 -11.28 -26.02 22.40
C ARG A 81 -11.65 -24.94 23.41
N LYS A 82 -12.06 -23.77 22.91
CA LYS A 82 -12.51 -22.63 23.69
C LYS A 82 -13.59 -21.90 22.91
N VAL A 83 -14.59 -21.38 23.61
CA VAL A 83 -15.59 -20.47 23.05
C VAL A 83 -15.43 -19.13 23.77
N VAL A 84 -15.33 -18.04 23.01
CA VAL A 84 -15.22 -16.66 23.50
C VAL A 84 -16.31 -15.81 22.89
N LYS A 85 -16.51 -14.59 23.38
CA LYS A 85 -17.28 -13.61 22.61
C LYS A 85 -16.48 -13.15 21.42
N ALA A 86 -17.10 -13.03 20.24
CA ALA A 86 -16.40 -12.52 19.05
C ALA A 86 -15.82 -11.12 19.31
N GLN A 87 -16.55 -10.27 20.06
CA GLN A 87 -16.07 -8.94 20.45
C GLN A 87 -14.87 -8.98 21.40
N GLU A 88 -14.72 -10.01 22.24
CA GLU A 88 -13.55 -10.17 23.11
C GLU A 88 -12.27 -10.30 22.26
N LEU A 89 -12.29 -11.19 21.27
CA LEU A 89 -11.18 -11.34 20.32
C LEU A 89 -11.00 -10.07 19.50
N TRP A 90 -12.09 -9.43 19.06
CA TRP A 90 -12.02 -8.17 18.32
C TRP A 90 -11.28 -7.09 19.11
N PHE A 91 -11.61 -6.89 20.39
CA PHE A 91 -10.92 -5.89 21.20
C PHE A 91 -9.44 -6.21 21.41
N ALA A 92 -9.07 -7.49 21.57
CA ALA A 92 -7.68 -7.91 21.63
C ALA A 92 -6.91 -7.57 20.32
N ILE A 93 -7.55 -7.73 19.17
CA ILE A 93 -6.98 -7.35 17.87
C ILE A 93 -6.71 -5.84 17.82
N LEU A 94 -7.69 -5.03 18.23
CA LEU A 94 -7.55 -3.57 18.23
C LEU A 94 -6.49 -3.08 19.22
N GLU A 95 -6.41 -3.69 20.39
CA GLU A 95 -5.39 -3.38 21.40
C GLU A 95 -3.99 -3.64 20.84
N ALA A 96 -3.76 -4.81 20.23
CA ALA A 96 -2.49 -5.12 19.58
C ALA A 96 -2.14 -4.09 18.48
N GLN A 97 -3.12 -3.66 17.69
CA GLN A 97 -2.93 -2.64 16.66
C GLN A 97 -2.58 -1.27 17.24
N ILE A 98 -3.24 -0.87 18.32
CA ILE A 98 -2.95 0.40 19.01
C ILE A 98 -1.52 0.39 19.56
N GLU A 99 -1.08 -0.72 20.15
CA GLU A 99 0.24 -0.84 20.75
C GLU A 99 1.36 -0.97 19.71
N THR A 100 1.14 -1.74 18.65
CA THR A 100 2.23 -2.19 17.75
C THR A 100 2.06 -1.79 16.28
N GLY A 101 0.91 -1.23 15.91
CA GLY A 101 0.52 -0.95 14.53
C GLY A 101 0.07 -2.18 13.73
N THR A 102 0.06 -3.37 14.37
CA THR A 102 -0.23 -4.70 13.77
C THR A 102 -1.07 -5.56 14.73
N PRO A 103 -1.75 -6.63 14.29
CA PRO A 103 -1.63 -7.33 13.01
C PRO A 103 -2.24 -6.57 11.83
N TYR A 104 -1.72 -6.86 10.64
CA TYR A 104 -2.37 -6.51 9.37
C TYR A 104 -3.73 -7.20 9.29
N LEU A 105 -4.73 -6.57 8.66
CA LEU A 105 -6.05 -7.17 8.45
C LEU A 105 -6.30 -7.39 6.97
N LEU A 106 -6.50 -8.66 6.61
CA LEU A 106 -6.83 -9.10 5.26
C LEU A 106 -8.10 -9.95 5.31
N TYR A 107 -8.98 -9.77 4.34
CA TYR A 107 -10.29 -10.42 4.28
C TYR A 107 -10.23 -11.61 3.32
N LYS A 108 -10.14 -12.80 3.89
CA LYS A 108 -10.00 -14.11 3.21
C LYS A 108 -11.04 -14.29 2.12
N ASP A 109 -12.30 -14.03 2.44
CA ASP A 109 -13.42 -14.31 1.54
C ASP A 109 -13.43 -13.34 0.36
N ALA A 110 -13.15 -12.05 0.59
CA ALA A 110 -12.98 -11.06 -0.47
C ALA A 110 -11.75 -11.32 -1.34
N ALA A 111 -10.65 -11.82 -0.76
CA ALA A 111 -9.45 -12.17 -1.50
C ALA A 111 -9.68 -13.37 -2.43
N ASN A 112 -10.32 -14.42 -1.92
CA ASN A 112 -10.60 -15.65 -2.66
C ASN A 112 -11.69 -15.48 -3.73
N SER A 113 -12.84 -14.91 -3.36
CA SER A 113 -13.99 -14.74 -4.27
C SER A 113 -13.72 -13.79 -5.46
N LYS A 114 -12.66 -12.98 -5.35
CA LYS A 114 -12.28 -11.98 -6.36
C LYS A 114 -10.86 -12.19 -6.86
N SER A 115 -10.38 -13.43 -6.85
CA SER A 115 -9.09 -13.80 -7.42
C SER A 115 -9.29 -14.53 -8.74
N ASN A 116 -8.50 -14.15 -9.75
CA ASN A 116 -8.43 -14.91 -10.98
C ASN A 116 -7.79 -16.30 -10.80
N GLN A 117 -7.11 -16.53 -9.67
CA GLN A 117 -6.53 -17.82 -9.31
C GLN A 117 -7.47 -18.72 -8.49
N GLN A 118 -8.75 -18.36 -8.33
CA GLN A 118 -9.70 -19.18 -7.56
C GLN A 118 -9.91 -20.59 -8.12
N ASN A 119 -9.50 -20.86 -9.37
CA ASN A 119 -9.52 -22.19 -9.97
C ASN A 119 -8.41 -23.13 -9.45
N LEU A 120 -7.42 -22.61 -8.72
CA LEU A 120 -6.30 -23.39 -8.16
C LEU A 120 -6.62 -23.98 -6.78
N GLY A 121 -7.56 -23.35 -6.06
CA GLY A 121 -7.93 -23.68 -4.69
C GLY A 121 -7.94 -22.44 -3.80
N THR A 122 -8.14 -22.64 -2.50
CA THR A 122 -8.21 -21.55 -1.53
C THR A 122 -6.84 -20.92 -1.31
N ILE A 123 -6.75 -19.61 -1.53
CA ILE A 123 -5.63 -18.75 -1.16
C ILE A 123 -5.61 -18.59 0.37
N LYS A 124 -4.48 -18.94 0.98
CA LYS A 124 -4.32 -19.09 2.43
C LYS A 124 -3.68 -17.88 3.13
N SER A 125 -3.06 -16.99 2.37
CA SER A 125 -2.36 -15.82 2.90
C SER A 125 -2.11 -14.77 1.82
N SER A 126 -1.54 -13.65 2.23
CA SER A 126 -0.89 -12.67 1.37
C SER A 126 0.64 -12.73 1.57
N ASN A 127 1.38 -11.87 0.87
CA ASN A 127 2.80 -11.59 1.14
C ASN A 127 3.05 -10.64 2.34
N LEU A 128 4.32 -10.32 2.59
CA LEU A 128 4.82 -9.39 3.61
C LEU A 128 4.13 -8.02 3.59
N CYS A 129 3.87 -7.48 2.41
CA CYS A 129 3.37 -6.11 2.24
C CYS A 129 1.86 -6.03 1.97
N THR A 130 1.14 -7.16 2.03
CA THR A 130 -0.33 -7.25 1.95
C THR A 130 -0.97 -6.91 0.59
N GLU A 131 -0.21 -6.77 -0.50
CA GLU A 131 -0.72 -6.48 -1.84
C GLU A 131 -0.88 -7.72 -2.74
N ILE A 132 -0.23 -8.83 -2.40
CA ILE A 132 -0.19 -10.03 -3.25
C ILE A 132 -1.15 -11.10 -2.76
N MET A 133 -2.01 -11.58 -3.67
CA MET A 133 -3.08 -12.55 -3.36
C MET A 133 -2.96 -13.76 -4.29
N GLU A 134 -1.88 -14.51 -4.09
CA GLU A 134 -1.48 -15.64 -4.94
C GLU A 134 -1.65 -16.98 -4.20
N TYR A 135 -2.01 -18.01 -4.95
CA TYR A 135 -2.17 -19.37 -4.44
C TYR A 135 -0.83 -19.97 -3.99
N THR A 136 -0.88 -20.76 -2.92
CA THR A 136 0.27 -21.52 -2.41
C THR A 136 -0.16 -22.92 -2.01
N SER A 137 0.78 -23.87 -2.12
CA SER A 137 0.60 -25.28 -1.76
C SER A 137 1.95 -25.84 -1.27
N PRO A 138 2.01 -27.08 -0.75
CA PRO A 138 3.28 -27.72 -0.41
C PRO A 138 4.30 -27.74 -1.57
N ASP A 139 3.83 -27.79 -2.82
CA ASP A 139 4.66 -27.87 -4.02
C ASP A 139 4.81 -26.51 -4.73
N GLU A 140 4.21 -25.44 -4.19
CA GLU A 140 4.13 -24.13 -4.83
C GLU A 140 4.31 -22.98 -3.86
N VAL A 141 5.39 -22.24 -4.04
CA VAL A 141 5.66 -20.99 -3.33
C VAL A 141 5.47 -19.83 -4.31
N ALA A 142 4.44 -19.01 -4.09
CA ALA A 142 4.13 -17.87 -4.95
C ALA A 142 5.29 -16.85 -5.03
N VAL A 143 5.41 -16.14 -6.16
CA VAL A 143 6.53 -15.22 -6.45
C VAL A 143 6.01 -13.89 -6.99
N CYS A 144 6.44 -12.80 -6.36
CA CYS A 144 6.00 -11.45 -6.70
C CYS A 144 6.95 -10.78 -7.71
N ASN A 145 6.52 -10.62 -8.97
CA ASN A 145 7.27 -9.92 -10.01
C ASN A 145 6.78 -8.47 -10.13
N LEU A 146 7.51 -7.50 -9.56
CA LEU A 146 6.98 -6.17 -9.23
C LEU A 146 7.60 -5.02 -10.05
N ALA A 147 6.77 -4.06 -10.47
CA ALA A 147 7.21 -2.75 -10.96
C ALA A 147 6.19 -1.67 -10.60
N SER A 148 6.63 -0.41 -10.50
CA SER A 148 5.73 0.73 -10.20
C SER A 148 5.80 1.82 -11.28
N LEU A 149 4.63 2.35 -11.63
CA LEU A 149 4.48 3.43 -12.60
C LEU A 149 4.59 4.79 -11.89
N ALA A 150 5.52 5.64 -12.32
CA ALA A 150 5.68 6.99 -11.78
C ALA A 150 4.59 7.94 -12.31
N LEU A 151 3.45 7.97 -11.63
CA LEU A 151 2.25 8.67 -12.10
C LEU A 151 2.46 10.16 -12.45
N PRO A 152 3.31 10.93 -11.75
CA PRO A 152 3.54 12.34 -12.08
C PRO A 152 4.07 12.58 -13.49
N ARG A 153 4.71 11.58 -14.11
CA ARG A 153 5.23 11.68 -15.48
C ARG A 153 4.15 11.78 -16.55
N TYR A 154 2.91 11.43 -16.21
CA TYR A 154 1.78 11.50 -17.12
C TYR A 154 0.98 12.80 -16.98
N VAL A 155 1.37 13.71 -16.09
CA VAL A 155 0.82 15.07 -16.06
C VAL A 155 1.54 15.92 -17.10
N ILE A 156 0.87 16.18 -18.23
CA ILE A 156 1.41 16.92 -19.37
C ILE A 156 0.49 18.11 -19.64
N ASN A 157 1.06 19.31 -19.68
CA ASN A 157 0.32 20.56 -19.94
C ASN A 157 -0.92 20.73 -19.03
N GLY A 158 -0.77 20.39 -17.74
CA GLY A 158 -1.84 20.52 -16.74
C GLY A 158 -2.98 19.50 -16.86
N LYS A 159 -2.79 18.42 -17.63
CA LYS A 159 -3.76 17.32 -17.76
C LYS A 159 -3.10 15.97 -17.58
N PHE A 160 -3.86 15.00 -17.09
CA PHE A 160 -3.39 13.62 -17.00
C PHE A 160 -3.53 12.91 -18.36
N ASN A 161 -2.44 12.36 -18.88
CA ASN A 161 -2.39 11.68 -20.17
C ASN A 161 -2.54 10.15 -20.00
N HIS A 162 -3.78 9.67 -20.15
CA HIS A 162 -4.11 8.24 -20.04
C HIS A 162 -3.52 7.40 -21.17
N ASP A 163 -3.41 7.93 -22.40
CA ASP A 163 -2.82 7.20 -23.52
C ASP A 163 -1.33 6.90 -23.26
N LYS A 164 -0.61 7.88 -22.68
CA LYS A 164 0.79 7.67 -22.31
C LYS A 164 0.95 6.69 -21.16
N LEU A 165 0.05 6.73 -20.18
CA LEU A 165 0.00 5.74 -19.10
C LEU A 165 -0.25 4.33 -19.67
N TYR A 166 -1.16 4.20 -20.63
CA TYR A 166 -1.44 2.95 -21.32
C TYR A 166 -0.19 2.39 -22.01
N GLU A 167 0.49 3.20 -22.83
CA GLU A 167 1.70 2.79 -23.56
C GLU A 167 2.79 2.24 -22.62
N VAL A 168 3.08 2.97 -21.54
CA VAL A 168 4.13 2.58 -20.60
C VAL A 168 3.72 1.36 -19.78
N THR A 169 2.46 1.27 -19.38
CA THR A 169 1.94 0.10 -18.65
C THR A 169 2.01 -1.17 -19.50
N TYR A 170 1.67 -1.07 -20.78
CA TYR A 170 1.74 -2.18 -21.73
C TYR A 170 3.16 -2.74 -21.83
N GLU A 171 4.17 -1.87 -21.96
CA GLU A 171 5.58 -2.30 -21.99
C GLU A 171 6.08 -2.80 -20.63
N ALA A 172 5.64 -2.19 -19.52
CA ALA A 172 5.99 -2.66 -18.19
C ALA A 172 5.47 -4.09 -17.92
N ALA A 173 4.24 -4.40 -18.36
CA ALA A 173 3.69 -5.75 -18.26
C ALA A 173 4.54 -6.77 -19.03
N LYS A 174 4.98 -6.43 -20.25
CA LYS A 174 5.89 -7.28 -21.05
C LYS A 174 7.24 -7.49 -20.38
N ASN A 175 7.79 -6.45 -19.75
CA ASN A 175 9.05 -6.56 -19.02
C ASN A 175 8.92 -7.48 -17.81
N LEU A 176 7.84 -7.37 -17.04
CA LEU A 176 7.56 -8.28 -15.92
C LEU A 176 7.37 -9.72 -16.39
N ASN A 177 6.69 -9.95 -17.52
CA ASN A 177 6.57 -11.30 -18.07
C ASN A 177 7.94 -11.91 -18.45
N LYS A 178 8.87 -11.10 -19.00
CA LYS A 178 10.23 -11.55 -19.30
C LYS A 178 11.03 -11.86 -18.04
N ILE A 179 10.82 -11.11 -16.94
CA ILE A 179 11.50 -11.37 -15.67
C ILE A 179 11.20 -12.78 -15.18
N ILE A 180 9.97 -13.29 -15.34
CA ILE A 180 9.60 -14.65 -14.94
C ILE A 180 10.54 -15.70 -15.55
N ASP A 181 10.87 -15.58 -16.84
CA ASP A 181 11.72 -16.57 -17.52
C ASP A 181 13.21 -16.40 -17.20
N ASN A 182 13.64 -15.17 -16.84
CA ASN A 182 15.05 -14.84 -16.60
C ASN A 182 15.43 -14.81 -15.12
N ASN A 183 14.45 -14.93 -14.22
CA ASN A 183 14.69 -14.87 -12.79
C ASN A 183 15.46 -16.10 -12.31
N TYR A 184 16.37 -15.89 -11.35
CA TYR A 184 16.95 -16.98 -10.59
C TYR A 184 16.01 -17.34 -9.42
N TYR A 185 15.51 -18.57 -9.41
CA TYR A 185 14.64 -19.05 -8.33
C TYR A 185 15.47 -19.76 -7.26
N PRO A 186 15.37 -19.36 -5.99
CA PRO A 186 16.15 -19.95 -4.92
C PRO A 186 15.67 -21.36 -4.52
N ILE A 187 14.42 -21.71 -4.84
CA ILE A 187 13.79 -23.01 -4.57
C ILE A 187 12.93 -23.42 -5.77
N GLU A 188 12.73 -24.72 -5.97
CA GLU A 188 12.03 -25.25 -7.16
C GLU A 188 10.52 -25.02 -7.11
N GLU A 189 9.91 -25.00 -5.92
CA GLU A 189 8.49 -24.72 -5.70
C GLU A 189 8.15 -23.29 -6.17
N ALA A 190 9.10 -22.36 -6.02
CA ALA A 190 8.97 -20.97 -6.49
C ALA A 190 9.00 -20.88 -8.01
N LYS A 191 9.94 -21.59 -8.64
CA LYS A 191 10.00 -21.70 -10.10
C LYS A 191 8.74 -22.35 -10.66
N THR A 192 8.29 -23.43 -10.02
CA THR A 192 7.08 -24.17 -10.40
C THR A 192 5.86 -23.26 -10.40
N SER A 193 5.61 -22.56 -9.29
CA SER A 193 4.46 -21.66 -9.19
C SER A 193 4.52 -20.53 -10.22
N ASN A 194 5.67 -19.84 -10.34
CA ASN A 194 5.79 -18.69 -11.23
C ASN A 194 5.69 -19.10 -12.72
N MET A 195 6.21 -20.26 -13.12
CA MET A 195 6.11 -20.73 -14.50
C MET A 195 4.70 -21.21 -14.87
N ARG A 196 3.96 -21.81 -13.94
CA ARG A 196 2.60 -22.32 -14.16
C ARG A 196 1.53 -21.23 -14.20
N HIS A 197 1.69 -20.19 -13.39
CA HIS A 197 0.67 -19.15 -13.20
C HIS A 197 1.07 -17.78 -13.77
N ARG A 198 2.38 -17.54 -13.90
CA ARG A 198 2.97 -16.32 -14.45
C ARG A 198 2.39 -15.01 -13.89
N PRO A 199 2.15 -14.86 -12.57
CA PRO A 199 1.61 -13.63 -12.02
C PRO A 199 2.62 -12.48 -12.11
N ILE A 200 2.11 -11.27 -12.31
CA ILE A 200 2.88 -10.03 -12.21
C ILE A 200 2.16 -9.03 -11.30
N GLY A 201 2.90 -8.05 -10.79
CA GLY A 201 2.38 -7.01 -9.89
C GLY A 201 2.79 -5.61 -10.35
N LEU A 202 1.95 -4.98 -11.17
CA LEU A 202 2.06 -3.57 -11.51
C LEU A 202 1.46 -2.72 -10.38
N GLY A 203 2.26 -1.80 -9.87
CA GLY A 203 1.86 -0.79 -8.90
C GLY A 203 2.04 0.63 -9.42
N VAL A 204 1.90 1.58 -8.52
CA VAL A 204 2.04 3.02 -8.82
C VAL A 204 2.92 3.69 -7.79
N GLN A 205 3.36 4.90 -8.07
CA GLN A 205 3.94 5.82 -7.10
C GLN A 205 3.62 7.26 -7.49
N GLY A 206 3.61 8.16 -6.50
CA GLY A 206 3.36 9.58 -6.70
C GLY A 206 1.91 9.93 -7.03
N LEU A 207 0.91 9.20 -6.50
CA LEU A 207 -0.49 9.58 -6.71
C LEU A 207 -0.82 10.95 -6.10
N ALA A 208 -0.33 11.22 -4.89
CA ALA A 208 -0.54 12.53 -4.25
C ALA A 208 0.14 13.67 -5.03
N ASP A 209 1.34 13.44 -5.59
CA ASP A 209 1.99 14.39 -6.49
C ASP A 209 1.10 14.72 -7.71
N VAL A 210 0.44 13.73 -8.32
CA VAL A 210 -0.48 13.95 -9.45
C VAL A 210 -1.62 14.87 -9.05
N PHE A 211 -2.26 14.62 -7.91
CA PHE A 211 -3.35 15.45 -7.44
C PHE A 211 -2.88 16.89 -7.21
N ILE A 212 -1.72 17.08 -6.59
CA ILE A 212 -1.15 18.42 -6.38
C ILE A 212 -0.83 19.12 -7.71
N LEU A 213 -0.19 18.42 -8.66
CA LEU A 213 0.15 18.97 -9.98
C LEU A 213 -1.08 19.37 -10.79
N LEU A 214 -2.22 18.71 -10.57
CA LEU A 214 -3.51 19.01 -11.21
C LEU A 214 -4.41 19.92 -10.36
N ARG A 215 -3.90 20.43 -9.22
CA ARG A 215 -4.64 21.30 -8.29
C ARG A 215 -5.91 20.65 -7.72
N LEU A 216 -5.86 19.35 -7.48
CA LEU A 216 -6.95 18.57 -6.89
C LEU A 216 -6.67 18.30 -5.42
N ALA A 217 -7.60 18.63 -4.54
CA ALA A 217 -7.56 18.17 -3.16
C ALA A 217 -7.76 16.64 -3.13
N PHE A 218 -7.06 15.93 -2.25
CA PHE A 218 -7.10 14.46 -2.20
C PHE A 218 -8.53 13.91 -2.02
N GLU A 219 -9.38 14.63 -1.27
CA GLU A 219 -10.76 14.25 -0.96
C GLU A 219 -11.80 14.71 -2.01
N SER A 220 -11.37 15.46 -3.03
CA SER A 220 -12.23 15.98 -4.08
C SER A 220 -12.82 14.87 -4.94
N ASP A 221 -14.00 15.11 -5.53
CA ASP A 221 -14.65 14.11 -6.39
C ASP A 221 -13.86 13.94 -7.71
N GLU A 222 -13.19 14.99 -8.17
CA GLU A 222 -12.27 14.96 -9.30
C GLU A 222 -11.07 14.04 -9.01
N ALA A 223 -10.47 14.10 -7.81
CA ALA A 223 -9.38 13.21 -7.43
C ALA A 223 -9.85 11.75 -7.32
N LYS A 224 -11.06 11.51 -6.79
CA LYS A 224 -11.67 10.17 -6.75
C LYS A 224 -11.92 9.61 -8.14
N GLN A 225 -12.44 10.43 -9.06
CA GLN A 225 -12.67 10.02 -10.44
C GLN A 225 -11.34 9.75 -11.17
N LEU A 226 -10.35 10.63 -11.03
CA LEU A 226 -9.03 10.42 -11.62
C LEU A 226 -8.36 9.16 -11.07
N ASN A 227 -8.52 8.86 -9.78
CA ASN A 227 -8.07 7.61 -9.19
C ASN A 227 -8.70 6.40 -9.91
N LYS A 228 -10.02 6.38 -10.15
CA LYS A 228 -10.67 5.29 -10.92
C LYS A 228 -10.06 5.18 -12.32
N ASP A 229 -10.00 6.30 -13.04
CA ASP A 229 -9.55 6.34 -14.43
C ASP A 229 -8.09 5.88 -14.59
N ILE A 230 -7.21 6.22 -13.64
CA ILE A 230 -5.81 5.78 -13.64
C ILE A 230 -5.74 4.25 -13.53
N PHE A 231 -6.41 3.67 -12.54
CA PHE A 231 -6.34 2.23 -12.31
C PHE A 231 -7.11 1.42 -13.37
N GLU A 232 -8.19 1.97 -13.90
CA GLU A 232 -8.88 1.42 -15.07
C GLU A 232 -7.93 1.34 -16.28
N THR A 233 -7.19 2.43 -16.54
CA THR A 233 -6.19 2.49 -17.63
C THR A 233 -5.07 1.46 -17.43
N ILE A 234 -4.53 1.35 -16.21
CA ILE A 234 -3.47 0.39 -15.90
C ILE A 234 -3.96 -1.03 -16.13
N TYR A 235 -5.16 -1.37 -15.65
CA TYR A 235 -5.71 -2.71 -15.80
C TYR A 235 -5.99 -3.05 -17.27
N PHE A 236 -6.57 -2.10 -18.03
CA PHE A 236 -6.84 -2.27 -19.45
C PHE A 236 -5.55 -2.51 -20.24
N ALA A 237 -4.52 -1.69 -20.02
CA ALA A 237 -3.23 -1.82 -20.68
C ALA A 237 -2.52 -3.14 -20.35
N ALA A 238 -2.49 -3.51 -19.07
CA ALA A 238 -1.86 -4.75 -18.61
C ALA A 238 -2.57 -5.99 -19.17
N MET A 239 -3.91 -5.99 -19.19
CA MET A 239 -4.70 -7.07 -19.76
C MET A 239 -4.50 -7.18 -21.27
N THR A 240 -4.43 -6.04 -21.97
CA THR A 240 -4.15 -6.01 -23.41
C THR A 240 -2.76 -6.57 -23.71
N ALA A 241 -1.73 -6.16 -22.96
CA ALA A 241 -0.37 -6.71 -23.09
C ALA A 241 -0.34 -8.22 -22.83
N SER A 242 -1.02 -8.69 -21.79
CA SER A 242 -1.05 -10.10 -21.44
C SER A 242 -1.78 -10.94 -22.50
N LYS A 243 -2.87 -10.42 -23.08
CA LYS A 243 -3.57 -11.02 -24.22
C LYS A 243 -2.67 -11.09 -25.46
N ASP A 244 -1.99 -10.01 -25.80
CA ASP A 244 -1.12 -9.96 -26.97
C ASP A 244 0.11 -10.86 -26.84
N LEU A 245 0.61 -11.05 -25.61
CA LEU A 245 1.62 -12.08 -25.30
C LEU A 245 1.06 -13.49 -25.47
N ALA A 246 -0.19 -13.76 -25.05
CA ALA A 246 -0.82 -15.06 -25.23
C ALA A 246 -1.03 -15.43 -26.71
N ILE A 247 -1.30 -14.45 -27.58
CA ILE A 247 -1.34 -14.67 -29.04
C ILE A 247 -0.01 -15.24 -29.56
N LYS A 248 1.12 -14.79 -29.00
CA LYS A 248 2.46 -15.16 -29.46
C LYS A 248 2.99 -16.43 -28.80
N GLU A 249 2.73 -16.59 -27.50
CA GLU A 249 3.39 -17.59 -26.65
C GLU A 249 2.41 -18.61 -26.05
N GLY A 250 1.11 -18.47 -26.31
CA GLY A 250 0.05 -19.21 -25.66
C GLY A 250 -0.31 -18.66 -24.27
N PRO A 251 -1.50 -18.99 -23.74
CA PRO A 251 -1.89 -18.61 -22.39
C PRO A 251 -0.99 -19.26 -21.33
N TYR A 252 -1.04 -18.77 -20.09
CA TYR A 252 -0.39 -19.48 -18.97
C TYR A 252 -1.03 -20.86 -18.75
N GLU A 253 -0.26 -21.80 -18.20
CA GLU A 253 -0.61 -23.23 -18.13
C GLU A 253 -1.97 -23.49 -17.49
N THR A 254 -2.29 -22.76 -16.44
CA THR A 254 -3.51 -22.92 -15.63
C THR A 254 -4.62 -21.92 -15.96
N TYR A 255 -4.61 -21.37 -17.17
CA TYR A 255 -5.62 -20.43 -17.65
C TYR A 255 -7.01 -21.06 -17.72
N ALA A 256 -7.10 -22.30 -18.20
CA ALA A 256 -8.38 -23.00 -18.34
C ALA A 256 -9.10 -23.13 -16.98
N GLY A 257 -10.35 -22.66 -16.91
CA GLY A 257 -11.18 -22.71 -15.71
C GLY A 257 -11.11 -21.44 -14.84
N SER A 258 -10.12 -20.57 -15.05
CA SER A 258 -10.03 -19.27 -14.37
C SER A 258 -11.22 -18.34 -14.72
N PRO A 259 -11.55 -17.35 -13.88
CA PRO A 259 -12.53 -16.31 -14.20
C PRO A 259 -12.29 -15.62 -15.56
N VAL A 260 -11.04 -15.23 -15.86
CA VAL A 260 -10.74 -14.55 -17.13
C VAL A 260 -10.95 -15.47 -18.34
N SER A 261 -10.84 -16.80 -18.20
CA SER A 261 -11.20 -17.75 -19.27
C SER A 261 -12.69 -17.77 -19.61
N LYS A 262 -13.51 -17.14 -18.76
CA LYS A 262 -14.97 -16.96 -18.93
C LYS A 262 -15.33 -15.49 -19.15
N ALA A 263 -14.36 -14.64 -19.50
CA ALA A 263 -14.49 -13.19 -19.63
C ALA A 263 -14.95 -12.46 -18.34
N VAL A 264 -14.73 -13.06 -17.18
CA VAL A 264 -15.00 -12.43 -15.88
C VAL A 264 -13.73 -11.71 -15.44
N PHE A 265 -13.73 -10.39 -15.58
CA PHE A 265 -12.62 -9.51 -15.23
C PHE A 265 -12.78 -9.03 -13.79
N GLN A 266 -11.78 -8.30 -13.28
CA GLN A 266 -11.76 -7.88 -11.89
C GLN A 266 -13.01 -7.08 -11.51
N PHE A 267 -13.39 -6.06 -12.29
CA PHE A 267 -14.53 -5.21 -11.97
C PHE A 267 -15.86 -5.98 -11.96
N ASP A 268 -15.99 -7.05 -12.77
CA ASP A 268 -17.17 -7.91 -12.75
C ASP A 268 -17.31 -8.63 -11.39
N MET A 269 -16.19 -9.08 -10.81
CA MET A 269 -16.16 -9.70 -9.48
C MET A 269 -16.46 -8.71 -8.35
N TRP A 270 -16.43 -7.40 -8.63
CA TRP A 270 -16.85 -6.33 -7.72
C TRP A 270 -18.27 -5.83 -8.02
N GLY A 271 -18.92 -6.29 -9.09
CA GLY A 271 -20.20 -5.75 -9.55
C GLY A 271 -20.10 -4.29 -10.03
N VAL A 272 -18.93 -3.88 -10.54
CA VAL A 272 -18.66 -2.53 -11.04
C VAL A 272 -18.70 -2.52 -12.55
N GLU A 273 -19.43 -1.58 -13.12
CA GLU A 273 -19.40 -1.29 -14.55
C GLU A 273 -18.25 -0.31 -14.85
N PRO A 274 -17.33 -0.63 -15.78
CA PRO A 274 -16.23 0.26 -16.12
C PRO A 274 -16.70 1.48 -16.91
N SER A 275 -15.84 2.50 -17.03
CA SER A 275 -16.16 3.66 -17.86
C SER A 275 -16.10 3.31 -19.36
N LEU A 276 -16.57 4.23 -20.20
CA LEU A 276 -16.47 4.12 -21.66
C LEU A 276 -15.10 4.60 -22.20
N ARG A 277 -14.11 4.83 -21.33
CA ARG A 277 -12.78 5.31 -21.74
C ARG A 277 -12.04 4.30 -22.61
N TRP A 278 -12.19 3.01 -22.30
CA TRP A 278 -11.51 1.92 -22.96
C TRP A 278 -12.51 0.89 -23.49
N ASP A 279 -12.20 0.27 -24.62
CA ASP A 279 -13.07 -0.72 -25.26
C ASP A 279 -12.95 -2.10 -24.57
N TRP A 280 -13.56 -2.21 -23.39
CA TRP A 280 -13.61 -3.46 -22.62
C TRP A 280 -14.37 -4.57 -23.35
N TYR A 281 -15.33 -4.23 -24.22
CA TYR A 281 -16.12 -5.21 -24.97
C TYR A 281 -15.23 -5.98 -25.94
N THR A 282 -14.47 -5.26 -26.77
CA THR A 282 -13.52 -5.87 -27.69
C THR A 282 -12.42 -6.62 -26.94
N LEU A 283 -11.88 -6.05 -25.86
CA LEU A 283 -10.84 -6.72 -25.08
C LEU A 283 -11.33 -8.04 -24.46
N LYS A 284 -12.56 -8.09 -23.91
CA LYS A 284 -13.15 -9.33 -23.39
C LYS A 284 -13.31 -10.39 -24.49
N ALA A 285 -13.78 -10.00 -25.68
CA ALA A 285 -13.92 -10.90 -26.82
C ALA A 285 -12.56 -11.46 -27.28
N GLU A 286 -11.54 -10.61 -27.33
CA GLU A 286 -10.16 -11.00 -27.67
C GLU A 286 -9.55 -11.94 -26.62
N VAL A 287 -9.78 -11.68 -25.33
CA VAL A 287 -9.33 -12.56 -24.23
C VAL A 287 -10.02 -13.92 -24.28
N LEU A 288 -11.32 -13.99 -24.61
CA LEU A 288 -12.01 -15.27 -24.79
C LEU A 288 -11.41 -16.09 -25.93
N LYS A 289 -10.99 -15.41 -27.01
CA LYS A 289 -10.46 -16.07 -28.20
C LYS A 289 -9.00 -16.51 -28.04
N HIS A 290 -8.18 -15.70 -27.37
CA HIS A 290 -6.72 -15.86 -27.36
C HIS A 290 -6.14 -16.23 -26.00
N GLY A 291 -6.89 -16.05 -24.92
CA GLY A 291 -6.39 -16.16 -23.56
C GLY A 291 -5.47 -15.02 -23.14
N VAL A 292 -4.82 -15.19 -21.99
CA VAL A 292 -3.85 -14.24 -21.44
C VAL A 292 -2.61 -14.96 -20.92
N ARG A 293 -1.47 -14.28 -20.92
CA ARG A 293 -0.17 -14.86 -20.56
C ARG A 293 0.10 -14.86 -19.06
N ASN A 294 -0.63 -14.07 -18.28
CA ASN A 294 -0.39 -13.85 -16.86
C ASN A 294 -1.70 -14.03 -16.08
N SER A 295 -1.67 -14.78 -14.98
CA SER A 295 -2.86 -15.00 -14.15
C SER A 295 -3.31 -13.75 -13.38
N LEU A 296 -2.35 -12.91 -12.95
CA LEU A 296 -2.57 -11.68 -12.19
C LEU A 296 -1.64 -10.58 -12.73
N LEU A 297 -2.04 -9.32 -12.58
CA LEU A 297 -1.46 -8.18 -13.30
C LEU A 297 -1.13 -6.96 -12.42
N VAL A 298 -2.02 -6.59 -11.49
CA VAL A 298 -1.96 -5.30 -10.78
C VAL A 298 -1.97 -5.55 -9.27
N ALA A 299 -0.98 -5.02 -8.57
CA ALA A 299 -0.76 -5.16 -7.13
C ALA A 299 0.04 -3.94 -6.58
N PRO A 300 -0.62 -2.84 -6.21
CA PRO A 300 0.08 -1.65 -5.71
C PRO A 300 0.79 -1.90 -4.37
N MET A 301 2.12 -1.97 -4.44
CA MET A 301 3.06 -2.26 -3.36
C MET A 301 3.59 -0.98 -2.68
N PRO A 302 4.19 -1.07 -1.48
CA PRO A 302 4.92 0.06 -0.90
C PRO A 302 6.13 0.38 -1.77
N THR A 303 6.34 1.66 -2.07
CA THR A 303 7.43 2.12 -2.95
C THR A 303 8.47 2.93 -2.20
N ALA A 304 8.69 2.64 -0.91
CA ALA A 304 9.52 3.46 -0.01
C ALA A 304 10.87 3.86 -0.64
N SER A 305 11.67 2.90 -1.10
CA SER A 305 12.98 3.21 -1.70
C SER A 305 12.88 3.77 -3.12
N THR A 306 12.03 3.19 -3.98
CA THR A 306 11.97 3.55 -5.41
C THR A 306 11.30 4.91 -5.65
N SER A 307 10.31 5.28 -4.83
CA SER A 307 9.71 6.62 -4.87
C SER A 307 10.65 7.69 -4.37
N GLN A 308 11.48 7.40 -3.36
CA GLN A 308 12.54 8.31 -2.94
C GLN A 308 13.60 8.52 -4.04
N ILE A 309 14.00 7.46 -4.76
CA ILE A 309 14.92 7.57 -5.91
C ILE A 309 14.34 8.50 -6.99
N LEU A 310 13.04 8.38 -7.28
CA LEU A 310 12.37 9.22 -8.29
C LEU A 310 11.86 10.56 -7.74
N GLY A 311 12.01 10.80 -6.43
CA GLY A 311 11.53 11.98 -5.74
C GLY A 311 10.00 12.14 -5.72
N ASN A 312 9.25 11.05 -5.72
CA ASN A 312 7.78 11.02 -5.65
C ASN A 312 7.30 10.66 -4.23
N ASN A 313 6.04 10.93 -3.92
CA ASN A 313 5.38 10.38 -2.75
C ASN A 313 5.15 8.86 -2.89
N GLU A 314 5.06 8.18 -1.76
CA GLU A 314 4.91 6.74 -1.73
C GLU A 314 3.57 6.28 -2.32
N CYS A 315 3.65 5.32 -3.24
CA CYS A 315 2.55 4.58 -3.82
C CYS A 315 1.31 5.43 -4.15
N PHE A 316 0.20 5.12 -3.49
CA PHE A 316 -1.06 5.83 -3.57
C PHE A 316 -1.40 6.63 -2.29
N GLU A 317 -0.42 6.81 -1.40
CA GLU A 317 -0.65 7.46 -0.12
C GLU A 317 -0.79 8.98 -0.28
N PRO A 318 -1.58 9.64 0.58
CA PRO A 318 -1.46 11.08 0.77
C PRO A 318 -0.09 11.44 1.37
N TYR A 319 0.30 12.72 1.30
CA TYR A 319 1.49 13.18 1.99
C TYR A 319 1.33 13.03 3.51
N THR A 320 2.28 12.36 4.15
CA THR A 320 2.26 12.19 5.62
C THR A 320 2.60 13.49 6.36
N SER A 321 3.42 14.34 5.74
CA SER A 321 3.82 15.65 6.22
C SER A 321 4.29 16.53 5.06
N ASN A 322 4.08 17.85 5.12
CA ASN A 322 4.68 18.77 4.15
C ASN A 322 6.12 19.18 4.51
N ILE A 323 6.61 18.80 5.68
CA ILE A 323 8.01 18.96 6.07
C ILE A 323 8.50 17.75 6.87
N TYR A 324 9.64 17.21 6.53
CA TYR A 324 10.21 16.06 7.24
C TYR A 324 11.72 16.17 7.35
N VAL A 325 12.27 15.59 8.41
CA VAL A 325 13.70 15.54 8.64
C VAL A 325 14.26 14.27 8.01
N ARG A 326 15.17 14.44 7.06
CA ARG A 326 15.92 13.35 6.43
C ARG A 326 17.26 13.23 7.13
N ARG A 327 17.50 12.07 7.76
CA ARG A 327 18.80 11.73 8.36
C ARG A 327 19.67 11.06 7.31
N VAL A 328 20.88 11.57 7.10
CA VAL A 328 21.92 10.97 6.26
C VAL A 328 23.24 10.97 7.05
N LEU A 329 24.25 10.27 6.55
CA LEU A 329 25.56 10.17 7.22
C LEU A 329 26.21 11.54 7.50
N SER A 330 25.92 12.55 6.67
CA SER A 330 26.44 13.92 6.81
C SER A 330 25.60 14.83 7.72
N GLY A 331 24.51 14.34 8.32
CA GLY A 331 23.67 15.10 9.25
C GLY A 331 22.17 14.98 8.99
N GLU A 332 21.40 15.85 9.64
CA GLU A 332 19.96 15.92 9.49
C GLU A 332 19.57 17.09 8.57
N PHE A 333 18.79 16.83 7.53
CA PHE A 333 18.34 17.84 6.57
C PHE A 333 16.82 17.96 6.62
N VAL A 334 16.33 19.18 6.79
CA VAL A 334 14.90 19.47 6.70
C VAL A 334 14.50 19.52 5.22
N VAL A 335 13.64 18.60 4.79
CA VAL A 335 13.10 18.50 3.44
C VAL A 335 11.65 18.97 3.46
N VAL A 336 11.35 19.97 2.63
CA VAL A 336 10.00 20.51 2.43
C VAL A 336 9.38 19.80 1.23
N ASN A 337 8.06 19.60 1.25
CA ASN A 337 7.31 19.18 0.07
C ASN A 337 7.61 20.15 -1.08
N LYS A 338 8.30 19.65 -2.10
CA LYS A 338 8.79 20.44 -3.24
C LYS A 338 7.68 21.22 -3.95
N HIS A 339 6.47 20.66 -3.99
CA HIS A 339 5.33 21.30 -4.64
C HIS A 339 4.81 22.47 -3.79
N LEU A 340 4.65 22.26 -2.48
CA LEU A 340 4.23 23.32 -1.56
C LEU A 340 5.25 24.47 -1.56
N LEU A 341 6.54 24.13 -1.49
CA LEU A 341 7.62 25.12 -1.53
C LEU A 341 7.50 26.01 -2.78
N LYS A 342 7.30 25.39 -3.95
CA LYS A 342 7.13 26.12 -5.21
C LYS A 342 5.93 27.07 -5.16
N ASP A 343 4.78 26.59 -4.69
CA ASP A 343 3.57 27.41 -4.57
C ASP A 343 3.75 28.59 -3.60
N LEU A 344 4.38 28.35 -2.44
CA LEU A 344 4.64 29.41 -1.46
C LEU A 344 5.62 30.46 -1.99
N VAL A 345 6.61 30.05 -2.81
CA VAL A 345 7.52 30.98 -3.50
C VAL A 345 6.76 31.80 -4.54
N GLU A 346 5.91 31.17 -5.37
CA GLU A 346 5.09 31.87 -6.37
C GLU A 346 4.12 32.87 -5.74
N LEU A 347 3.63 32.59 -4.53
CA LEU A 347 2.77 33.47 -3.75
C LEU A 347 3.55 34.54 -2.94
N ASN A 348 4.88 34.55 -3.00
CA ASN A 348 5.76 35.39 -2.17
C ASN A 348 5.54 35.21 -0.65
N LEU A 349 5.14 34.00 -0.23
CA LEU A 349 4.91 33.63 1.16
C LEU A 349 6.08 32.83 1.78
N TRP A 350 7.03 32.38 0.97
CA TRP A 350 8.15 31.57 1.46
C TRP A 350 9.26 32.43 2.09
N ASN A 351 9.49 32.23 3.39
CA ASN A 351 10.58 32.80 4.16
C ASN A 351 10.92 31.88 5.36
N ASP A 352 11.96 32.22 6.12
CA ASP A 352 12.38 31.42 7.29
C ASP A 352 11.28 31.33 8.37
N GLU A 353 10.48 32.38 8.52
CA GLU A 353 9.34 32.39 9.45
C GLU A 353 8.28 31.37 9.03
N MET A 354 7.90 31.33 7.75
CA MET A 354 6.96 30.37 7.17
C MET A 354 7.47 28.94 7.36
N LYS A 355 8.76 28.69 7.09
CA LYS A 355 9.38 27.40 7.34
C LYS A 355 9.27 27.00 8.81
N MET A 356 9.56 27.90 9.74
CA MET A 356 9.41 27.66 11.18
C MET A 356 7.96 27.39 11.57
N HIS A 357 6.99 28.15 11.04
CA HIS A 357 5.56 27.92 11.28
C HIS A 357 5.12 26.54 10.82
N ILE A 358 5.56 26.08 9.65
CA ILE A 358 5.26 24.73 9.15
C ILE A 358 5.87 23.66 10.07
N MET A 359 7.11 23.87 10.56
CA MET A 359 7.74 22.96 11.52
C MET A 359 6.99 22.89 12.85
N LEU A 360 6.61 24.04 13.41
CA LEU A 360 5.85 24.14 14.66
C LEU A 360 4.48 23.43 14.57
N HIS A 361 3.91 23.39 13.36
CA HIS A 361 2.66 22.68 13.07
C HIS A 361 2.89 21.25 12.56
N ASN A 362 4.08 20.67 12.73
CA ASN A 362 4.45 19.32 12.33
C ASN A 362 4.13 19.02 10.85
N GLY A 363 4.41 20.00 9.98
CA GLY A 363 4.18 19.91 8.53
C GLY A 363 2.76 20.19 8.08
N SER A 364 1.83 20.53 8.97
CA SER A 364 0.53 21.07 8.61
C SER A 364 0.64 22.55 8.23
N ILE A 365 -0.16 22.98 7.26
CA ILE A 365 -0.33 24.38 6.89
C ILE A 365 -1.71 24.95 7.21
N GLN A 366 -2.60 24.14 7.81
CA GLN A 366 -4.02 24.50 7.96
C GLN A 366 -4.22 25.70 8.89
N LYS A 367 -3.40 25.78 9.95
CA LYS A 367 -3.48 26.81 11.00
C LYS A 367 -2.56 27.99 10.77
N ILE A 368 -1.87 28.06 9.62
CA ILE A 368 -0.97 29.16 9.31
C ILE A 368 -1.77 30.27 8.62
N ASP A 369 -1.77 31.45 9.22
CA ASP A 369 -2.42 32.63 8.65
C ASP A 369 -1.66 33.11 7.40
N GLY A 370 -2.40 33.69 6.44
CA GLY A 370 -1.82 34.22 5.20
C GLY A 370 -1.71 33.21 4.05
N ILE A 371 -1.78 31.90 4.31
CA ILE A 371 -1.88 30.88 3.25
C ILE A 371 -3.34 30.81 2.75
N PRO A 372 -3.61 30.93 1.44
CA PRO A 372 -4.97 30.81 0.90
C PRO A 372 -5.62 29.45 1.16
N ASP A 373 -6.92 29.42 1.43
CA ASP A 373 -7.66 28.18 1.73
C ASP A 373 -7.58 27.15 0.60
N ALA A 374 -7.56 27.60 -0.66
CA ALA A 374 -7.39 26.72 -1.81
C ALA A 374 -6.04 25.94 -1.78
N VAL A 375 -4.97 26.57 -1.28
CA VAL A 375 -3.66 25.92 -1.10
C VAL A 375 -3.74 24.98 0.10
N LYS A 376 -4.35 25.40 1.21
CA LYS A 376 -4.56 24.56 2.39
C LYS A 376 -5.29 23.27 2.05
N GLU A 377 -6.33 23.33 1.22
CA GLU A 377 -7.09 22.15 0.80
C GLU A 377 -6.26 21.15 -0.03
N ILE A 378 -5.38 21.63 -0.90
CA ILE A 378 -4.50 20.77 -1.73
C ILE A 378 -3.44 20.07 -0.88
N TYR A 379 -2.87 20.77 0.11
CA TYR A 379 -1.75 20.28 0.92
C TYR A 379 -2.15 19.75 2.30
N LYS A 380 -3.39 19.29 2.45
CA LYS A 380 -3.79 18.49 3.61
C LYS A 380 -2.88 17.27 3.74
N THR A 381 -2.38 17.06 4.95
CA THR A 381 -1.64 15.86 5.31
C THR A 381 -2.60 14.70 5.52
N VAL A 382 -2.08 13.47 5.52
CA VAL A 382 -2.89 12.26 5.77
C VAL A 382 -3.63 12.28 7.12
N TRP A 383 -3.14 13.05 8.09
CA TRP A 383 -3.74 13.23 9.41
C TRP A 383 -4.96 14.15 9.40
N GLU A 384 -5.13 14.93 8.32
CA GLU A 384 -6.20 15.91 8.13
C GLU A 384 -7.23 15.40 7.11
N ILE A 385 -6.87 14.36 6.35
CA ILE A 385 -7.74 13.67 5.41
C ILE A 385 -8.58 12.62 6.14
N LYS A 386 -9.87 12.57 5.82
CA LYS A 386 -10.77 11.55 6.38
C LYS A 386 -10.35 10.17 5.88
N GLN A 387 -10.03 9.25 6.78
CA GLN A 387 -9.67 7.86 6.41
C GLN A 387 -10.77 7.14 5.63
N ARG A 388 -12.04 7.52 5.82
CA ARG A 388 -13.15 7.06 4.96
C ARG A 388 -12.89 7.36 3.48
N ALA A 389 -12.41 8.55 3.14
CA ALA A 389 -12.12 8.91 1.74
C ALA A 389 -10.97 8.06 1.17
N VAL A 390 -9.95 7.78 1.99
CA VAL A 390 -8.84 6.87 1.62
C VAL A 390 -9.37 5.46 1.34
N ILE A 391 -10.25 4.93 2.20
CA ILE A 391 -10.89 3.61 2.02
C ILE A 391 -11.81 3.60 0.80
N ASP A 392 -12.59 4.66 0.56
CA ASP A 392 -13.45 4.77 -0.63
C ASP A 392 -12.62 4.74 -1.91
N MET A 393 -11.54 5.52 -1.98
CA MET A 393 -10.62 5.50 -3.12
C MET A 393 -9.91 4.15 -3.28
N ALA A 394 -9.60 3.46 -2.18
CA ALA A 394 -9.05 2.10 -2.19
C ALA A 394 -10.05 1.08 -2.77
N ALA A 395 -11.33 1.18 -2.41
CA ALA A 395 -12.38 0.31 -2.96
C ALA A 395 -12.63 0.61 -4.44
N ASP A 396 -12.69 1.89 -4.80
CA ASP A 396 -12.87 2.37 -6.17
C ASP A 396 -11.81 1.82 -7.13
N ARG A 397 -10.53 1.92 -6.77
CA ARG A 397 -9.44 1.33 -7.56
C ARG A 397 -9.39 -0.20 -7.44
N GLY A 398 -9.90 -0.76 -6.35
CA GLY A 398 -9.91 -2.20 -6.07
C GLY A 398 -10.64 -3.01 -7.15
N ALA A 399 -11.65 -2.42 -7.80
CA ALA A 399 -12.34 -2.99 -8.95
C ALA A 399 -11.42 -3.22 -10.17
N TYR A 400 -10.26 -2.57 -10.24
CA TYR A 400 -9.28 -2.72 -11.31
C TYR A 400 -7.95 -3.34 -10.83
N ILE A 401 -7.92 -3.84 -9.59
CA ILE A 401 -6.74 -4.49 -8.98
C ILE A 401 -7.08 -5.96 -8.74
N CYS A 402 -6.53 -6.86 -9.57
CA CYS A 402 -6.79 -8.29 -9.48
C CYS A 402 -6.13 -8.96 -8.26
N GLN A 403 -5.04 -8.38 -7.73
CA GLN A 403 -4.43 -8.81 -6.47
C GLN A 403 -5.04 -8.03 -5.30
N SER A 404 -4.25 -7.26 -4.54
CA SER A 404 -4.68 -6.31 -3.51
C SER A 404 -3.79 -5.06 -3.53
N GLN A 405 -3.81 -4.26 -2.46
CA GLN A 405 -3.04 -3.03 -2.32
C GLN A 405 -2.58 -2.84 -0.87
N SER A 406 -1.36 -2.34 -0.66
CA SER A 406 -0.76 -2.12 0.68
C SER A 406 -1.34 -0.90 1.38
N LEU A 407 -2.56 -1.01 1.90
CA LEU A 407 -3.31 0.12 2.45
C LEU A 407 -2.92 0.46 3.89
N ASN A 408 -2.05 1.44 4.10
CA ASN A 408 -1.86 2.01 5.43
C ASN A 408 -3.06 2.86 5.85
N LEU A 409 -3.39 2.83 7.15
CA LEU A 409 -4.41 3.69 7.76
C LEU A 409 -3.80 4.55 8.85
N PHE A 410 -4.24 5.79 8.93
CA PHE A 410 -3.63 6.82 9.78
C PHE A 410 -4.65 7.37 10.75
N VAL A 411 -4.39 7.22 12.05
CA VAL A 411 -5.30 7.67 13.11
C VAL A 411 -4.49 8.38 14.20
N ASP A 412 -4.73 9.67 14.36
CA ASP A 412 -4.04 10.53 15.32
C ASP A 412 -4.15 10.02 16.77
N ALA A 413 -5.38 9.86 17.25
CA ALA A 413 -5.76 9.38 18.58
C ALA A 413 -6.67 8.17 18.38
N PRO A 414 -6.08 6.96 18.27
CA PRO A 414 -6.84 5.75 18.03
C PRO A 414 -7.69 5.40 19.27
N THR A 415 -8.93 5.03 19.02
CA THR A 415 -9.83 4.45 20.03
C THR A 415 -10.43 3.19 19.44
N THR A 416 -10.84 2.25 20.29
CA THR A 416 -11.48 1.00 19.85
C THR A 416 -12.72 1.29 18.98
N SER A 417 -13.51 2.30 19.33
CA SER A 417 -14.68 2.72 18.54
C SER A 417 -14.29 3.24 17.14
N LYS A 418 -13.31 4.15 17.04
CA LYS A 418 -12.82 4.67 15.74
C LYS A 418 -12.28 3.53 14.87
N LEU A 419 -11.39 2.70 15.41
CA LEU A 419 -10.80 1.58 14.67
C LEU A 419 -11.85 0.54 14.26
N THR A 420 -12.81 0.24 15.14
CA THR A 420 -13.94 -0.64 14.80
C THR A 420 -14.70 -0.10 13.60
N SER A 421 -15.10 1.17 13.63
CA SER A 421 -15.86 1.78 12.53
C SER A 421 -15.08 1.76 11.21
N MET A 422 -13.76 1.97 11.27
CA MET A 422 -12.88 2.02 10.12
C MET A 422 -12.71 0.63 9.49
N HIS A 423 -12.42 -0.39 10.29
CA HIS A 423 -12.26 -1.76 9.80
C HIS A 423 -13.56 -2.36 9.29
N PHE A 424 -14.69 -2.14 9.98
CA PHE A 424 -15.99 -2.56 9.46
C PHE A 424 -16.35 -1.86 8.16
N TYR A 425 -15.97 -0.59 8.00
CA TYR A 425 -16.18 0.13 6.74
C TYR A 425 -15.33 -0.46 5.61
N ALA A 426 -14.04 -0.71 5.84
CA ALA A 426 -13.14 -1.37 4.89
C ALA A 426 -13.66 -2.75 4.45
N TRP A 427 -14.08 -3.57 5.42
CA TRP A 427 -14.69 -4.88 5.17
C TRP A 427 -15.97 -4.78 4.34
N LYS A 428 -16.92 -3.93 4.75
CA LYS A 428 -18.21 -3.77 4.03
C LYS A 428 -18.05 -3.17 2.64
N LYS A 429 -16.98 -2.42 2.39
CA LYS A 429 -16.60 -1.96 1.04
C LYS A 429 -15.99 -3.07 0.17
N GLY A 430 -15.76 -4.26 0.74
CA GLY A 430 -15.23 -5.41 0.04
C GLY A 430 -13.72 -5.32 -0.18
N LEU A 431 -12.96 -4.54 0.59
CA LEU A 431 -11.51 -4.55 0.45
C LEU A 431 -10.95 -5.98 0.66
N LYS A 432 -9.83 -6.29 0.00
CA LYS A 432 -9.10 -7.55 0.24
C LYS A 432 -8.08 -7.36 1.36
N THR A 433 -7.37 -6.24 1.34
CA THR A 433 -6.55 -5.76 2.44
C THR A 433 -7.28 -4.61 3.10
N GLY A 434 -7.77 -4.82 4.32
CA GLY A 434 -8.43 -3.79 5.10
C GLY A 434 -7.43 -2.81 5.71
N MET A 435 -6.28 -3.33 6.15
CA MET A 435 -5.20 -2.52 6.71
C MET A 435 -3.86 -3.24 6.60
N TYR A 436 -2.86 -2.54 6.05
CA TYR A 436 -1.44 -2.86 6.18
C TYR A 436 -0.97 -2.40 7.57
N TYR A 437 -0.35 -1.23 7.72
CA TYR A 437 -0.06 -0.67 9.05
C TYR A 437 -1.16 0.28 9.55
N LEU A 438 -1.42 0.21 10.85
CA LEU A 438 -1.96 1.35 11.57
C LEU A 438 -0.82 2.31 11.92
N ARG A 439 -0.91 3.54 11.45
CA ARG A 439 0.01 4.63 11.80
C ARG A 439 -0.68 5.59 12.77
N THR A 440 -0.06 5.82 13.91
CA THR A 440 -0.60 6.69 14.96
C THR A 440 0.36 7.84 15.26
N LYS A 441 -0.15 8.92 15.85
CA LYS A 441 0.68 9.99 16.42
C LYS A 441 0.64 9.87 17.94
N ALA A 442 1.78 10.03 18.59
CA ALA A 442 1.79 10.15 20.04
C ALA A 442 1.03 11.42 20.46
N ALA A 443 0.13 11.29 21.45
CA ALA A 443 -0.69 12.40 21.94
C ALA A 443 0.13 13.58 22.48
N SER A 444 1.38 13.34 22.90
CA SER A 444 2.34 14.35 23.36
C SER A 444 3.55 14.39 22.43
N GLN A 445 3.41 14.99 21.25
CA GLN A 445 4.60 15.58 20.64
C GLN A 445 4.87 16.87 21.40
N ALA A 446 5.92 16.87 22.23
CA ALA A 446 6.42 18.07 22.86
C ALA A 446 6.58 19.14 21.78
N VAL A 447 6.12 20.36 22.06
CA VAL A 447 6.36 21.53 21.21
C VAL A 447 7.82 21.47 20.76
N GLN A 448 8.05 21.31 19.46
CA GLN A 448 9.40 21.27 18.93
C GLN A 448 10.03 22.61 19.28
N PHE A 449 11.03 22.60 20.16
CA PHE A 449 11.84 23.78 20.43
C PHE A 449 12.63 24.08 19.16
N THR A 450 12.05 24.86 18.26
CA THR A 450 12.83 25.55 17.24
C THR A 450 13.74 26.51 17.99
N VAL A 451 15.05 26.33 17.83
CA VAL A 451 16.07 27.22 18.39
C VAL A 451 15.93 28.56 17.67
N GLU A 452 15.06 29.43 18.19
CA GLU A 452 15.16 30.89 18.19
C GLU A 452 13.91 31.48 18.86
N LYS A 453 14.01 31.75 20.16
CA LYS A 453 13.27 32.85 20.80
C LYS A 453 14.30 33.71 21.53
N GLN A 454 14.60 34.87 20.94
CA GLN A 454 15.40 35.91 21.56
C GLN A 454 14.70 36.49 22.79
N GLY A 455 15.49 36.75 23.85
CA GLY A 455 15.09 37.68 24.90
C GLY A 455 15.75 37.48 26.27
N GLY A 456 17.06 37.80 26.39
CA GLY A 456 17.63 38.24 27.67
C GLY A 456 18.82 37.46 28.22
N LYS A 457 19.97 38.16 28.24
CA LYS A 457 21.26 37.89 28.90
C LYS A 457 22.17 36.86 28.23
N THR A 458 23.21 37.45 27.63
CA THR A 458 24.49 36.88 27.22
C THR A 458 25.06 35.94 28.29
N THR A 459 25.19 34.67 27.93
CA THR A 459 26.24 33.79 28.46
C THR A 459 27.17 33.49 27.29
N GLU A 460 28.43 33.92 27.42
CA GLU A 460 29.47 33.69 26.41
C GLU A 460 29.78 32.18 26.27
N PRO A 461 29.93 31.65 25.05
CA PRO A 461 30.47 30.31 24.84
C PRO A 461 32.00 30.33 25.00
N LEU A 462 32.51 29.54 25.94
CA LEU A 462 33.92 29.16 26.02
C LEU A 462 34.21 28.09 24.97
N ILE A 463 34.57 28.47 23.74
CA ILE A 463 35.32 27.60 22.81
C ILE A 463 36.37 28.44 22.07
N ASP A 464 37.59 27.90 22.10
CA ASP A 464 38.86 28.42 21.59
C ASP A 464 38.83 28.72 20.08
N SER A 465 39.16 29.96 19.73
CA SER A 465 39.18 30.47 18.36
C SER A 465 40.58 30.31 17.75
N HIS A 466 40.88 29.13 17.20
CA HIS A 466 41.93 29.01 16.20
C HIS A 466 41.52 28.06 15.07
N ASN A 467 41.55 28.62 13.86
CA ASN A 467 41.43 27.99 12.53
C ASN A 467 40.02 27.85 11.94
N LEU A 468 39.45 28.98 11.49
CA LEU A 468 38.55 28.99 10.33
C LEU A 468 38.92 30.16 9.40
N THR A 469 39.56 29.83 8.29
CA THR A 469 39.82 30.75 7.17
C THR A 469 38.57 30.79 6.30
N LEU A 470 37.97 31.97 6.15
CA LEU A 470 36.87 32.25 5.22
C LEU A 470 37.40 32.30 3.79
N ILE A 471 36.75 31.59 2.86
CA ILE A 471 36.88 31.83 1.42
C ILE A 471 35.56 32.44 0.97
N GLU A 472 35.61 33.71 0.58
CA GLU A 472 34.52 34.41 -0.10
C GLU A 472 34.49 34.01 -1.59
N GLY A 473 33.30 33.69 -2.10
CA GLY A 473 33.06 33.47 -3.53
C GLY A 473 31.64 33.89 -3.89
N GLY A 474 31.54 35.01 -4.61
CA GLY A 474 30.30 35.72 -4.95
C GLY A 474 29.45 35.06 -6.03
N ALA A 475 28.25 35.61 -6.17
CA ALA A 475 27.24 35.24 -7.14
C ALA A 475 27.64 35.64 -8.57
N ASP A 476 28.04 34.67 -9.41
CA ASP A 476 27.92 34.79 -10.87
C ASP A 476 28.06 33.48 -11.69
N ASP A 477 28.23 32.30 -11.09
CA ASP A 477 28.49 31.05 -11.84
C ASP A 477 27.26 30.13 -12.04
N VAL A 478 26.13 30.68 -12.50
CA VAL A 478 25.02 29.86 -13.02
C VAL A 478 24.94 29.97 -14.54
N LYS A 479 25.83 29.23 -15.22
CA LYS A 479 25.63 28.84 -16.62
C LYS A 479 25.74 27.33 -16.79
N ASN A 480 24.66 26.77 -17.33
CA ASN A 480 24.46 25.39 -17.78
C ASN A 480 25.76 24.60 -18.03
N LYS A 481 26.07 23.67 -17.11
CA LYS A 481 26.88 22.48 -17.40
C LYS A 481 26.00 21.25 -17.20
N ILE A 482 25.67 20.59 -18.30
CA ILE A 482 25.25 19.18 -18.27
C ILE A 482 26.47 18.42 -17.77
N VAL A 483 26.41 17.95 -16.53
CA VAL A 483 27.44 17.09 -15.96
C VAL A 483 27.20 15.68 -16.48
N GLU A 484 28.04 15.23 -17.41
CA GLU A 484 28.21 13.80 -17.69
C GLU A 484 28.81 13.16 -16.44
N GLY A 485 27.95 12.61 -15.58
CA GLY A 485 28.37 11.86 -14.39
C GLY A 485 28.78 10.44 -14.75
N ALA A 486 29.79 9.92 -14.03
CA ALA A 486 30.25 8.54 -14.17
C ALA A 486 29.12 7.54 -13.88
N VAL A 487 28.95 6.58 -14.80
CA VAL A 487 28.04 5.44 -14.64
C VAL A 487 28.71 4.45 -13.69
N CYS A 488 27.98 4.01 -12.67
CA CYS A 488 28.44 2.98 -11.73
C CYS A 488 28.67 1.67 -12.49
N THR A 489 29.93 1.24 -12.62
CA THR A 489 30.30 -0.08 -13.12
C THR A 489 30.49 -1.02 -11.92
N MET A 490 29.86 -2.18 -11.97
CA MET A 490 29.82 -3.24 -10.93
C MET A 490 31.18 -3.96 -10.72
N GLN A 491 32.31 -3.26 -10.79
CA GLN A 491 33.63 -3.88 -10.65
C GLN A 491 34.28 -3.66 -9.28
N ASP A 492 33.86 -2.64 -8.51
CA ASP A 492 34.35 -2.45 -7.14
C ASP A 492 33.17 -2.38 -6.17
N GLY A 493 33.15 -3.33 -5.22
CA GLY A 493 32.05 -3.60 -4.30
C GLY A 493 31.44 -2.35 -3.66
N CYS A 494 30.18 -2.09 -3.99
CA CYS A 494 29.41 -0.99 -3.43
C CYS A 494 28.94 -1.36 -2.01
N ILE A 495 29.52 -0.71 -1.00
CA ILE A 495 29.16 -0.85 0.43
C ILE A 495 27.86 -0.08 0.76
N SER A 496 27.26 0.62 -0.20
CA SER A 496 26.09 1.50 0.02
C SER A 496 24.73 0.79 0.02
N CYS A 497 24.69 -0.53 -0.15
CA CYS A 497 23.44 -1.31 -0.20
C CYS A 497 23.29 -2.35 0.93
N SER A 498 24.06 -2.26 2.01
CA SER A 498 23.85 -3.05 3.23
C SER A 498 23.75 -2.14 4.44
N GLY A 499 22.52 -1.96 4.93
CA GLY A 499 22.18 -1.22 6.15
C GLY A 499 20.70 -1.32 6.45
#